data_AF-A0A2K3MG63-F1
#
_entry.id   AF-A0A2K3MG63-F1
#
_cell.length_a   1.000
_cell.length_b   1.000
_cell.length_c   1.000
_cell.angle_alpha   90.00
_cell.angle_beta   90.00
_cell.angle_gamma   90.00
#
_symmetry.space_group_name_H-M   'P 1'
#
loop_
_entity.id
_entity.type
_entity.pdbx_description
1 polymer ?
#
loop_
_entity_poly.entity_id
_entity_poly.type
_entity_poly.pdbx_seq_one_letter_code
_entity_poly.pdbx_strand_id
1 'polypeptide(L)'
;SYLKRGVNDRGRVANDVETEQIVLDEEAGSCKGKMSSVIQMRGSIPLFWSQEASRFSPKPDIILQRYDPTYQATKFHFEDLATRYGNPIIVLNLIKFMVHSFIFVSWIPDPAVMFYSSLNFF
;
A
#
# COMPACT_ATOMS: atom_id res chain seq x y z
N SER A 1 3.88 -12.46 -17.68
CA SER A 1 4.96 -12.02 -16.78
C SER A 1 4.34 -11.38 -15.55
N TYR A 2 4.61 -11.94 -14.36
CA TYR A 2 4.13 -11.48 -13.05
C TYR A 2 4.92 -10.27 -12.49
N LEU A 3 5.63 -9.54 -13.36
CA LEU A 3 6.66 -8.56 -13.00
C LEU A 3 6.17 -7.10 -13.07
N LYS A 4 4.86 -6.86 -13.07
CA LYS A 4 4.36 -5.49 -13.04
C LYS A 4 4.43 -4.95 -11.62
N ARG A 5 4.96 -3.75 -11.47
CA ARG A 5 5.06 -3.02 -10.21
C ARG A 5 4.48 -1.62 -10.39
N GLY A 6 4.24 -0.94 -9.28
CA GLY A 6 3.74 0.42 -9.28
C GLY A 6 2.25 0.55 -9.61
N VAL A 7 1.86 1.78 -9.92
CA VAL A 7 0.49 2.21 -10.23
C VAL A 7 0.33 2.53 -11.72
N ASN A 8 -0.91 2.44 -12.23
CA ASN A 8 -1.28 2.98 -13.53
C ASN A 8 -1.98 4.35 -13.40
N ASP A 9 -2.29 4.99 -14.53
CA ASP A 9 -2.97 6.30 -14.55
C ASP A 9 -4.38 6.31 -13.92
N ARG A 10 -4.97 5.14 -13.68
CA ARG A 10 -6.28 4.98 -13.03
C ARG A 10 -6.18 4.69 -11.52
N GLY A 11 -4.99 4.81 -10.92
CA GLY A 11 -4.77 4.54 -9.50
C GLY A 11 -4.79 3.05 -9.13
N ARG A 12 -4.68 2.14 -10.10
CA ARG A 12 -4.66 0.69 -9.83
C ARG A 12 -3.22 0.22 -9.66
N VAL A 13 -2.92 -0.30 -8.47
CA VAL A 13 -1.59 -0.83 -8.13
C VAL A 13 -1.44 -2.27 -8.57
N ALA A 14 -0.23 -2.65 -8.96
CA ALA A 14 0.10 -4.04 -9.20
C ALA A 14 0.22 -4.82 -7.87
N ASN A 15 0.05 -6.13 -7.93
CA ASN A 15 0.15 -7.02 -6.76
C ASN A 15 -0.81 -6.63 -5.62
N ASP A 16 -1.97 -6.06 -5.94
CA ASP A 16 -3.05 -5.75 -4.99
C ASP A 16 -3.69 -7.04 -4.48
N VAL A 17 -3.65 -7.25 -3.17
CA VAL A 17 -4.14 -8.44 -2.47
C VAL A 17 -4.92 -7.99 -1.24
N GLU A 18 -6.14 -8.51 -1.14
CA GLU A 18 -6.99 -8.41 0.03
C GLU A 18 -6.95 -9.73 0.79
N THR A 19 -6.69 -9.66 2.09
CA THR A 19 -6.76 -10.81 3.00
C THR A 19 -7.85 -10.53 4.03
N GLU A 20 -8.85 -11.40 4.10
CA GLU A 20 -9.90 -11.34 5.11
C GLU A 20 -9.73 -12.49 6.11
N GLN A 21 -9.74 -12.15 7.41
CA GLN A 21 -9.79 -13.12 8.50
C GLN A 21 -11.17 -13.07 9.13
N ILE A 22 -11.89 -14.19 9.04
CA ILE A 22 -13.22 -14.36 9.63
C ILE A 22 -13.10 -15.25 10.86
N VAL A 23 -13.74 -14.84 11.96
CA VAL A 23 -13.81 -15.60 13.22
C VAL A 23 -15.28 -15.81 13.57
N LEU A 24 -15.66 -17.07 13.77
CA LEU A 24 -16.98 -17.45 14.28
C LEU A 24 -16.79 -18.01 15.69
N ASP A 25 -17.45 -17.38 16.65
CA ASP A 25 -17.51 -17.78 18.05
C ASP A 25 -18.88 -18.41 18.32
N GLU A 26 -18.93 -19.73 18.42
CA GLU A 26 -20.13 -20.50 18.74
C GLU A 26 -20.17 -20.80 20.24
N GLU A 27 -21.08 -20.16 20.98
CA GLU A 27 -21.31 -20.50 22.37
C GLU A 27 -22.03 -21.86 22.48
N ALA A 28 -21.37 -22.86 23.09
CA ALA A 28 -21.92 -24.20 23.27
C ALA A 28 -23.27 -24.15 24.03
N GLY A 29 -24.35 -24.54 23.35
CA GLY A 29 -25.70 -24.57 23.91
C GLY A 29 -26.56 -23.32 23.61
N SER A 30 -26.04 -22.33 22.88
CA SER A 30 -26.78 -21.14 22.42
C SER A 30 -26.94 -21.18 20.89
N CYS A 31 -28.13 -20.84 20.37
CA CYS A 31 -28.36 -20.70 18.93
C CYS A 31 -27.81 -19.37 18.35
N LYS A 32 -26.99 -18.63 19.11
CA LYS A 32 -26.44 -17.33 18.74
C LYS A 32 -24.92 -17.39 18.73
N GLY A 33 -24.33 -17.55 17.55
CA GLY A 33 -22.90 -17.34 17.34
C GLY A 33 -22.58 -15.86 17.09
N LYS A 34 -21.37 -15.41 17.45
CA LYS A 34 -20.83 -14.10 17.06
C LYS A 34 -19.86 -14.29 15.90
N MET A 35 -20.00 -13.47 14.86
CA MET A 35 -19.08 -13.49 13.72
C MET A 35 -18.36 -12.15 13.64
N SER A 36 -17.04 -12.20 13.51
CA SER A 36 -16.17 -11.03 13.34
C SER A 36 -15.33 -11.20 12.08
N SER A 37 -14.96 -10.09 11.43
CA SER A 37 -14.05 -10.09 10.29
C SER A 37 -13.03 -8.96 10.38
N VAL A 38 -11.82 -9.21 9.92
CA VAL A 38 -10.74 -8.22 9.78
C VAL A 38 -10.14 -8.33 8.39
N ILE A 39 -10.04 -7.20 7.68
CA ILE A 39 -9.46 -7.11 6.34
C ILE A 39 -8.09 -6.43 6.40
N GLN A 40 -7.12 -6.96 5.67
CA GLN A 40 -5.80 -6.37 5.46
C GLN A 40 -5.45 -6.31 3.98
N MET A 41 -4.92 -5.16 3.55
CA MET A 41 -4.51 -4.93 2.16
C MET A 41 -2.99 -4.98 2.01
N ARG A 42 -2.51 -5.58 0.92
CA ARG A 42 -1.10 -5.55 0.51
C ARG A 42 -1.02 -5.25 -0.98
N GLY A 43 -0.24 -4.24 -1.36
CA GLY A 43 -0.08 -3.83 -2.76
C GLY A 43 1.32 -3.33 -3.07
N SER A 44 1.59 -3.09 -4.35
CA SER A 44 2.76 -2.29 -4.74
C SER A 44 2.61 -0.85 -4.26
N ILE A 45 3.72 -0.19 -3.95
CA ILE A 45 3.73 1.25 -3.64
C ILE A 45 3.08 2.00 -4.82
N PRO A 46 2.11 2.91 -4.57
CA PRO A 46 1.31 3.56 -5.61
C PRO A 46 2.07 4.69 -6.32
N LEU A 47 3.23 4.36 -6.90
CA LEU A 47 4.10 5.23 -7.69
C LEU A 47 4.36 4.59 -9.06
N PHE A 48 4.80 5.37 -10.04
CA PHE A 48 5.24 4.84 -11.34
C PHE A 48 6.66 4.29 -11.21
N TRP A 49 6.79 3.01 -10.86
CA TRP A 49 8.09 2.37 -10.66
C TRP A 49 8.15 0.95 -11.20
N SER A 50 9.35 0.54 -11.57
CA SER A 50 9.68 -0.82 -12.00
C SER A 50 10.95 -1.32 -11.35
N GLN A 51 11.17 -2.61 -11.48
CA GLN A 51 12.39 -3.27 -11.06
C GLN A 51 12.71 -4.33 -12.11
N GLU A 52 13.90 -4.27 -12.71
CA GLU A 52 14.29 -5.27 -13.70
C GLU A 52 14.58 -6.60 -13.01
N ALA A 53 13.92 -7.68 -13.44
CA ALA A 53 14.19 -9.00 -12.89
C ALA A 53 15.48 -9.57 -13.51
N SER A 54 16.65 -9.19 -12.99
CA SER A 54 17.93 -9.82 -13.36
C SER A 54 18.19 -11.04 -12.49
N ARG A 55 18.44 -12.20 -13.11
CA ARG A 55 18.83 -13.44 -12.40
C ARG A 55 20.21 -13.33 -11.72
N PHE A 56 20.99 -12.31 -12.07
CA PHE A 56 22.36 -12.11 -11.59
C PHE A 56 22.47 -10.97 -10.57
N SER A 57 21.40 -10.19 -10.35
CA SER A 57 21.37 -9.16 -9.31
C SER A 57 20.42 -9.60 -8.18
N PRO A 58 20.95 -9.98 -7.00
CA PRO A 58 20.11 -10.42 -5.87
C PRO A 58 19.19 -9.32 -5.33
N LYS A 59 19.48 -8.05 -5.64
CA LYS A 59 18.63 -6.89 -5.33
C LYS A 59 18.64 -5.96 -6.55
N PRO A 60 17.75 -6.17 -7.52
CA PRO A 60 17.70 -5.30 -8.68
C PRO A 60 17.25 -3.89 -8.29
N ASP A 61 17.73 -2.89 -9.00
CA ASP A 61 17.46 -1.50 -8.69
C ASP A 61 16.00 -1.12 -8.90
N ILE A 62 15.51 -0.22 -8.06
CA ILE A 62 14.19 0.40 -8.19
C ILE A 62 14.33 1.57 -9.16
N ILE A 63 13.59 1.52 -10.27
CA ILE A 63 13.60 2.54 -11.31
C ILE A 63 12.28 3.29 -11.25
N LEU A 64 12.33 4.59 -10.97
CA LEU A 64 11.18 5.48 -11.15
C LEU A 64 11.00 5.76 -12.64
N GLN A 65 9.87 5.35 -13.20
CA GLN A 65 9.63 5.39 -14.63
C GLN A 65 9.13 6.76 -15.10
N ARG A 66 8.33 7.43 -14.27
CA ARG A 66 7.69 8.70 -14.59
C ARG A 66 7.57 9.54 -13.33
N TYR A 67 7.91 10.82 -13.46
CA TYR A 67 7.60 11.82 -12.45
C TYR A 67 6.15 12.29 -12.62
N ASP A 68 5.35 12.16 -11.56
CA ASP A 68 4.01 12.74 -11.45
C ASP A 68 4.07 13.88 -10.43
N PRO A 69 4.17 15.15 -10.86
CA PRO A 69 4.30 16.28 -9.95
C PRO A 69 3.09 16.47 -9.04
N THR A 70 1.93 15.94 -9.46
CA THR A 70 0.65 16.11 -8.77
C THR A 70 0.23 14.88 -7.97
N TYR A 71 0.98 13.78 -8.09
CA TYR A 71 0.65 12.48 -7.50
C TYR A 71 -0.80 12.04 -7.77
N GLN A 72 -1.32 12.34 -8.96
CA GLN A 72 -2.72 12.13 -9.31
C GLN A 72 -3.09 10.64 -9.26
N ALA A 73 -2.20 9.76 -9.76
CA ALA A 73 -2.44 8.31 -9.71
C ALA A 73 -2.45 7.78 -8.27
N THR A 74 -1.55 8.29 -7.42
CA THR A 74 -1.50 7.96 -5.99
C THR A 74 -2.77 8.42 -5.27
N LYS A 75 -3.24 9.63 -5.58
CA LYS A 75 -4.49 10.17 -5.04
C LYS A 75 -5.68 9.28 -5.40
N PHE A 76 -5.85 8.93 -6.68
CA PHE A 76 -6.91 8.02 -7.12
C PHE A 76 -6.86 6.66 -6.41
N HIS A 77 -5.67 6.14 -6.14
CA HIS A 77 -5.52 4.89 -5.39
C HIS A 77 -6.08 4.99 -3.96
N PHE A 78 -5.71 6.05 -3.23
CA PHE A 78 -6.18 6.22 -1.85
C PHE A 78 -7.66 6.64 -1.76
N GLU A 79 -8.17 7.38 -2.74
CA GLU A 79 -9.61 7.67 -2.85
C GLU A 79 -10.43 6.39 -3.06
N ASP A 80 -9.94 5.47 -3.89
CA ASP A 80 -10.56 4.16 -4.08
C ASP A 80 -10.53 3.30 -2.81
N LEU A 81 -9.40 3.28 -2.09
CA LEU A 81 -9.31 2.60 -0.79
C LEU A 81 -10.26 3.19 0.25
N ALA A 82 -10.35 4.53 0.33
CA ALA A 82 -11.25 5.21 1.25
C ALA A 82 -12.71 4.94 0.92
N THR A 83 -13.03 4.83 -0.38
CA THR A 83 -14.37 4.47 -0.85
C THR A 83 -14.73 3.04 -0.47
N ARG A 84 -13.79 2.09 -0.55
CA ARG A 84 -14.02 0.66 -0.26
C ARG A 84 -14.03 0.32 1.22
N TYR A 85 -13.09 0.87 2.00
CA TYR A 85 -12.83 0.45 3.38
C TYR A 85 -13.03 1.57 4.41
N GLY A 86 -13.33 2.78 3.97
CA GLY A 86 -13.50 3.94 4.85
C GLY A 86 -12.18 4.56 5.30
N ASN A 87 -12.28 5.47 6.27
CA ASN A 87 -11.15 6.19 6.86
C ASN A 87 -11.04 5.88 8.36
N PRO A 88 -9.82 5.92 8.94
CA PRO A 88 -8.54 6.26 8.31
C PRO A 88 -7.90 5.07 7.57
N ILE A 89 -7.12 5.38 6.53
CA ILE A 89 -6.21 4.41 5.89
C ILE A 89 -4.86 4.47 6.57
N ILE A 90 -4.38 3.34 7.08
CA ILE A 90 -3.06 3.23 7.73
C ILE A 90 -2.14 2.43 6.81
N VAL A 91 -1.02 3.03 6.42
CA VAL A 91 -0.03 2.41 5.55
C VAL A 91 1.20 2.00 6.36
N LEU A 92 1.53 0.71 6.35
CA LEU A 92 2.75 0.19 6.94
C LEU A 92 3.80 -0.06 5.85
N ASN A 93 4.91 0.67 5.90
CA ASN A 93 6.05 0.46 5.03
C ASN A 93 7.22 -0.13 5.81
N LEU A 94 7.76 -1.27 5.36
CA LEU A 94 8.86 -2.00 6.01
C LEU A 94 10.20 -1.87 5.27
N ILE A 95 10.35 -0.87 4.38
CA ILE A 95 11.64 -0.61 3.73
C ILE A 95 12.67 -0.29 4.82
N LYS A 96 13.74 -1.10 4.85
CA LYS A 96 14.88 -0.90 5.74
C LYS A 96 15.78 0.19 5.15
N PHE A 97 15.55 1.43 5.58
CA PHE A 97 16.55 2.48 5.42
C PHE A 97 17.71 2.21 6.37
N MET A 98 18.94 2.22 5.86
CA MET A 98 20.08 2.54 6.72
C MET A 98 19.83 4.02 7.08
N VAL A 99 19.60 4.31 8.37
CA VAL A 99 18.99 5.52 8.97
C VAL A 99 17.45 5.66 8.95
N HIS A 100 16.86 5.36 10.12
CA HIS A 100 15.54 5.76 10.66
C HIS A 100 14.26 5.24 9.98
N SER A 101 13.86 4.02 10.38
CA SER A 101 12.49 3.52 10.23
C SER A 101 11.55 4.18 11.25
N PHE A 102 10.55 4.97 10.81
CA PHE A 102 9.20 5.08 11.38
C PHE A 102 8.35 5.93 10.42
N ILE A 103 7.19 5.45 9.97
CA ILE A 103 6.21 6.27 9.26
C ILE A 103 4.82 6.02 9.88
N PHE A 104 4.35 7.01 10.65
CA PHE A 104 2.94 7.22 10.94
C PHE A 104 2.38 8.14 9.86
N VAL A 105 1.25 7.79 9.25
CA VAL A 105 0.47 8.74 8.44
C VAL A 105 -0.97 8.72 8.94
N SER A 106 -1.29 9.66 9.83
CA SER A 106 -2.65 10.20 9.90
C SER A 106 -2.80 11.23 8.77
N TRP A 107 -3.98 11.22 8.15
CA TRP A 107 -4.34 12.11 7.04
C TRP A 107 -4.26 13.59 7.48
N ILE A 108 -3.29 14.35 6.97
CA ILE A 108 -3.31 15.81 6.93
C ILE A 108 -3.72 16.19 5.50
N PRO A 109 -4.61 17.18 5.28
CA PRO A 109 -5.11 17.58 3.95
C PRO A 109 -4.07 18.29 3.06
N ASP A 110 -2.78 17.99 3.22
CA ASP A 110 -1.70 18.56 2.42
C ASP A 110 -0.85 17.46 1.75
N PRO A 111 -0.95 17.30 0.41
CA PRO A 111 -0.15 16.34 -0.34
C PRO A 111 1.36 16.64 -0.35
N ALA A 112 1.80 17.83 0.07
CA ALA A 112 3.22 18.19 0.14
C ALA A 112 3.94 17.56 1.35
N VAL A 113 3.22 17.28 2.45
CA VAL A 113 3.82 16.82 3.71
C VAL A 113 4.19 15.33 3.66
N MET A 114 3.47 14.53 2.87
CA MET A 114 3.70 13.08 2.70
C MET A 114 5.06 12.74 2.09
N PHE A 115 5.62 13.62 1.26
CA PHE A 115 6.80 13.30 0.45
C PHE A 115 8.08 13.99 0.89
N TYR A 116 8.04 15.06 1.71
CA TYR A 116 9.26 15.70 2.21
C TYR A 116 10.13 14.77 3.07
N SER A 117 9.52 13.85 3.82
CA SER A 117 10.26 12.82 4.57
C SER A 117 10.76 11.66 3.69
N SER A 118 10.15 11.47 2.52
CA SER A 118 10.48 10.40 1.56
C SER A 118 11.38 10.87 0.40
N LEU A 119 11.66 12.16 0.30
CA LEU A 119 12.49 12.80 -0.73
C LEU A 119 13.99 12.76 -0.43
N ASN A 120 14.41 12.24 0.73
CA ASN A 120 15.78 11.78 0.90
C ASN A 120 15.90 10.42 0.22
N PHE A 121 16.18 10.47 -1.08
CA PHE A 121 16.47 9.32 -1.92
C PHE A 121 17.62 8.48 -1.31
N PHE A 122 17.41 7.15 -1.30
CA PHE A 122 18.28 6.07 -0.84
C PHE A 122 18.31 5.77 0.66
#